data_AF-A0A3N5V4J5-F1
#
_entry.id   AF-A0A3N5V4J5-F1
#
_cell.length_a   1.000
_cell.length_b   1.000
_cell.length_c   1.000
_cell.angle_alpha   90.00
_cell.angle_beta   90.00
_cell.angle_gamma   90.00
#
_symmetry.space_group_name_H-M   'P 1'
#
loop_
_entity.id
_entity.type
_entity.pdbx_description
1 polymer ?
#
loop_
_entity_poly.entity_id
_entity_poly.type
_entity_poly.pdbx_seq_one_letter_code
_entity_poly.pdbx_strand_id
1 'polypeptide(L)'
;MYMNQNRGMPVAVIAESSNQISAQIDNEGLVVSDRIEEVMMMCGRSHGIYEQIGNFAIALYVLGFLDAEDIMAADDIEADEAADLLTENFAEIKEKDLPLNYSIKESKERYLLVIGDPLFPLHFAVLTDTQSQRPYFSKLRFFGSGFDRLQELMSDFLGEDGLGYQDVRYFKKKLYGSKPQELSANIYIVRDDVQQLLVA
;
A
#
# COMPACT_ATOMS: atom_id res chain seq x y z
N MET A 1 -39.01 23.08 62.60
CA MET A 1 -38.04 24.02 62.01
C MET A 1 -36.65 23.42 62.16
N TYR A 2 -36.00 23.10 61.03
CA TYR A 2 -34.55 23.04 60.71
C TYR A 2 -33.55 22.50 61.75
N MET A 3 -32.54 21.68 61.44
CA MET A 3 -32.04 21.06 60.20
C MET A 3 -30.98 20.03 60.61
N ASN A 4 -30.93 18.91 59.88
CA ASN A 4 -29.95 17.84 60.05
C ASN A 4 -28.61 18.26 59.40
N GLN A 5 -27.48 18.16 60.11
CA GLN A 5 -26.14 18.46 59.59
C GLN A 5 -25.40 17.16 59.26
N ASN A 6 -25.46 16.73 58.00
CA ASN A 6 -24.52 15.76 57.43
C ASN A 6 -23.52 16.53 56.55
N ARG A 7 -22.26 16.60 57.00
CA ARG A 7 -21.13 17.12 56.22
C ARG A 7 -20.19 15.97 55.86
N GLY A 8 -19.80 15.93 54.58
CA GLY A 8 -18.47 15.46 54.16
C GLY A 8 -18.45 14.13 53.40
N MET A 9 -18.57 14.18 52.07
CA MET A 9 -17.47 14.00 51.10
C MET A 9 -18.05 13.54 49.75
N PRO A 10 -17.85 14.27 48.64
CA PRO A 10 -18.00 13.70 47.31
C PRO A 10 -16.74 12.89 46.98
N VAL A 11 -16.92 11.58 46.76
CA VAL A 11 -15.93 10.73 46.08
C VAL A 11 -15.81 11.27 44.66
N ALA A 12 -14.67 11.85 44.32
CA ALA A 12 -14.34 12.22 42.96
C ALA A 12 -14.30 10.93 42.13
N VAL A 13 -15.33 10.72 41.31
CA VAL A 13 -15.30 9.74 40.22
C VAL A 13 -14.29 10.29 39.22
N ILE A 14 -13.05 9.81 39.30
CA ILE A 14 -12.07 9.97 38.23
C ILE A 14 -12.58 9.07 37.11
N ALA A 15 -13.40 9.65 36.23
CA ALA A 15 -13.71 9.05 34.95
C ALA A 15 -12.38 9.01 34.18
N GLU A 16 -11.81 7.81 34.14
CA GLU A 16 -10.71 7.46 33.26
C GLU A 16 -11.10 7.93 31.85
N SER A 17 -10.43 8.97 31.40
CA SER A 17 -10.54 9.45 30.03
C SER A 17 -9.82 8.42 29.18
N SER A 18 -10.56 7.40 28.78
CA SER A 18 -10.16 6.46 27.73
C SER A 18 -9.75 7.30 26.53
N ASN A 19 -8.44 7.43 26.33
CA ASN A 19 -7.85 7.93 25.10
C ASN A 19 -8.29 6.98 23.99
N GLN A 20 -9.44 7.26 23.39
CA GLN A 20 -9.80 6.74 22.09
C GLN A 20 -8.81 7.35 21.11
N ILE A 21 -7.70 6.64 20.89
CA ILE A 21 -6.92 6.79 19.67
C ILE A 21 -7.85 6.25 18.58
N SER A 22 -8.70 7.11 18.04
CA SER A 22 -9.25 6.87 16.71
C SER A 22 -8.04 6.84 15.78
N ALA A 23 -7.58 5.63 15.46
CA ALA A 23 -6.69 5.43 14.32
C ALA A 23 -7.39 6.11 13.16
N GLN A 24 -6.81 7.22 12.70
CA GLN A 24 -7.34 7.98 11.58
C GLN A 24 -7.13 7.07 10.38
N ILE A 25 -8.17 6.30 10.03
CA ILE A 25 -8.13 5.34 8.92
C ILE A 25 -7.67 6.09 7.68
N ASP A 26 -6.56 5.66 7.10
CA ASP A 26 -6.07 6.23 5.85
C ASP A 26 -6.91 5.67 4.71
N ASN A 27 -7.87 6.46 4.23
CA ASN A 27 -8.73 6.05 3.12
C ASN A 27 -7.92 5.69 1.86
N GLU A 28 -6.81 6.38 1.60
CA GLU A 28 -5.91 6.01 0.49
C GLU A 28 -5.29 4.63 0.75
N GLY A 29 -4.93 4.31 1.98
CA GLY A 29 -4.34 3.02 2.36
C GLY A 29 -5.31 1.86 2.16
N LEU A 30 -6.59 2.08 2.48
CA LEU A 30 -7.66 1.12 2.21
C LEU A 30 -7.86 0.91 0.71
N VAL A 31 -7.94 1.98 -0.09
CA VAL A 31 -8.10 1.86 -1.55
C VAL A 31 -6.93 1.11 -2.19
N VAL A 32 -5.69 1.42 -1.78
CA VAL A 32 -4.50 0.70 -2.26
C VAL A 32 -4.57 -0.78 -1.87
N SER A 33 -5.02 -1.09 -0.65
CA SER A 33 -5.22 -2.47 -0.21
C SER A 33 -6.26 -3.20 -1.05
N ASP A 34 -7.41 -2.57 -1.33
CA ASP A 34 -8.47 -3.16 -2.14
C ASP A 34 -7.97 -3.47 -3.55
N ARG A 35 -7.19 -2.56 -4.15
CA ARG A 35 -6.55 -2.78 -5.46
C ARG A 35 -5.54 -3.92 -5.44
N ILE A 36 -4.75 -4.06 -4.37
CA ILE A 36 -3.84 -5.21 -4.21
C ILE A 36 -4.65 -6.52 -4.15
N GLU A 37 -5.74 -6.55 -3.39
CA GLU A 37 -6.62 -7.73 -3.28
C GLU A 37 -7.28 -8.07 -4.62
N GLU A 38 -7.76 -7.07 -5.37
CA GLU A 38 -8.28 -7.22 -6.73
C GLU A 38 -7.24 -7.86 -7.66
N VAL A 39 -6.03 -7.30 -7.73
CA VAL A 39 -4.94 -7.83 -8.55
C VAL A 39 -4.61 -9.28 -8.12
N MET A 40 -4.65 -9.60 -6.84
CA MET A 40 -4.43 -10.96 -6.35
C MET A 40 -5.53 -11.95 -6.76
N MET A 41 -6.78 -11.49 -6.88
CA MET A 41 -7.90 -12.32 -7.36
C MET A 41 -7.85 -12.56 -8.87
N MET A 42 -7.33 -11.61 -9.66
CA MET A 42 -7.33 -11.68 -11.12
C MET A 42 -6.01 -12.20 -11.70
N CYS A 43 -4.89 -11.79 -11.10
CA CYS A 43 -3.54 -12.02 -11.60
C CYS A 43 -2.63 -12.70 -10.55
N GLY A 44 -3.20 -13.37 -9.54
CA GLY A 44 -2.43 -14.01 -8.48
C GLY A 44 -1.43 -15.05 -9.00
N ARG A 45 -0.26 -15.16 -8.33
CA ARG A 45 0.86 -16.05 -8.71
C ARG A 45 0.49 -17.47 -9.15
N SER A 46 -0.45 -18.12 -8.47
CA SER A 46 -0.75 -19.54 -8.68
C SER A 46 -1.69 -19.79 -9.86
N HIS A 47 -2.49 -18.80 -10.25
CA HIS A 47 -3.54 -18.91 -11.27
C HIS A 47 -3.73 -17.58 -11.99
N GLY A 48 -2.63 -16.98 -12.45
CA GLY A 48 -2.68 -15.69 -13.13
C GLY A 48 -3.48 -15.83 -14.42
N ILE A 49 -4.64 -15.16 -14.50
CA ILE A 49 -5.47 -15.21 -15.71
C ILE A 49 -4.84 -14.34 -16.80
N TYR A 50 -3.97 -13.38 -16.42
CA TYR A 50 -3.45 -12.36 -17.33
C TYR A 50 -1.93 -12.18 -17.19
N GLU A 51 -1.20 -12.80 -18.12
CA GLU A 51 0.24 -12.54 -18.36
C GLU A 51 0.48 -11.21 -19.08
N GLN A 52 -0.57 -10.60 -19.65
CA GLN A 52 -0.50 -9.47 -20.58
C GLN A 52 -0.24 -8.11 -19.92
N ILE A 53 -0.46 -7.99 -18.61
CA ILE A 53 -0.25 -6.72 -17.88
C ILE A 53 1.15 -6.74 -17.27
N GLY A 54 1.97 -5.77 -17.65
CA GLY A 54 3.33 -5.60 -17.19
C GLY A 54 3.41 -5.24 -15.70
N ASN A 55 4.61 -5.40 -15.14
CA ASN A 55 4.81 -5.13 -13.71
C ASN A 55 4.63 -3.63 -13.38
N PHE A 56 4.97 -2.73 -14.31
CA PHE A 56 4.88 -1.28 -14.10
C PHE A 56 3.42 -0.87 -13.93
N ALA A 57 2.56 -1.33 -14.85
CA ALA A 57 1.12 -1.09 -14.78
C ALA A 57 0.53 -1.58 -13.46
N ILE A 58 0.89 -2.79 -13.00
CA ILE A 58 0.41 -3.31 -11.71
C ILE A 58 0.84 -2.43 -10.53
N ALA A 59 2.12 -2.07 -10.44
CA ALA A 59 2.61 -1.25 -9.34
C ALA A 59 1.99 0.15 -9.34
N LEU A 60 1.84 0.76 -10.51
CA LEU A 60 1.26 2.09 -10.68
C LEU A 60 -0.26 2.11 -10.48
N TYR A 61 -0.95 1.06 -10.94
CA TYR A 61 -2.38 0.84 -10.70
C TYR A 61 -2.68 0.80 -9.21
N VAL A 62 -2.01 -0.08 -8.45
CA VAL A 62 -2.30 -0.21 -7.02
C VAL A 62 -1.99 1.08 -6.27
N LEU A 63 -1.02 1.88 -6.71
CA LEU A 63 -0.65 3.16 -6.10
C LEU A 63 -1.52 4.36 -6.54
N GLY A 64 -2.51 4.15 -7.42
CA GLY A 64 -3.46 5.18 -7.79
C GLY A 64 -3.04 6.06 -8.97
N PHE A 65 -2.03 5.67 -9.76
CA PHE A 65 -1.52 6.49 -10.86
C PHE A 65 -2.26 6.28 -12.19
N LEU A 66 -2.90 5.12 -12.37
CA LEU A 66 -3.67 4.82 -13.56
C LEU A 66 -5.14 5.17 -13.34
N ASP A 67 -5.72 5.90 -14.29
CA ASP A 67 -7.14 6.23 -14.33
C ASP A 67 -7.94 5.07 -14.95
N ALA A 68 -8.02 3.98 -14.18
CA ALA A 68 -8.73 2.77 -14.54
C ALA A 68 -9.67 2.35 -13.41
N GLU A 69 -10.84 1.82 -13.78
CA GLU A 69 -11.85 1.31 -12.84
C GLU A 69 -11.38 0.01 -12.17
N ASP A 70 -10.75 -0.86 -12.95
CA ASP A 70 -10.14 -2.12 -12.51
C ASP A 70 -8.80 -2.36 -13.25
N ILE A 71 -8.02 -3.34 -12.78
CA ILE A 71 -6.75 -3.69 -13.40
C ILE A 71 -6.89 -4.13 -14.87
N MET A 72 -8.05 -4.62 -15.31
CA MET A 72 -8.27 -5.07 -16.69
C MET A 72 -8.47 -3.91 -17.67
N ALA A 73 -8.92 -2.77 -17.17
CA ALA A 73 -9.03 -1.53 -17.92
C ALA A 73 -7.72 -0.71 -17.89
N ALA A 74 -6.71 -1.13 -17.13
CA ALA A 74 -5.42 -0.45 -17.07
C ALA A 74 -4.60 -0.74 -18.32
N ASP A 75 -4.18 0.33 -19.00
CA ASP A 75 -3.20 0.23 -20.07
C ASP A 75 -1.84 -0.25 -19.52
N ASP A 76 -1.12 -1.03 -20.32
CA ASP A 76 0.25 -1.41 -19.96
C ASP A 76 1.17 -0.20 -20.06
N ILE A 77 2.23 -0.20 -19.26
CA ILE A 77 3.15 0.93 -19.12
C ILE A 77 4.53 0.48 -19.56
N GLU A 78 5.08 1.19 -20.55
CA GLU A 78 6.44 0.98 -21.03
C GLU A 78 7.48 1.60 -20.08
N ALA A 79 8.74 1.18 -20.21
CA ALA A 79 9.79 1.58 -19.27
C ALA A 79 10.10 3.08 -19.27
N ASP A 80 9.97 3.75 -20.43
CA ASP A 80 10.17 5.20 -20.56
C ASP A 80 9.07 5.99 -19.85
N GLU A 81 7.79 5.60 -20.04
CA GLU A 81 6.67 6.19 -19.32
C GLU A 81 6.77 5.94 -17.80
N ALA A 82 7.19 4.74 -17.39
CA ALA A 82 7.44 4.43 -15.98
C ALA A 82 8.54 5.32 -15.38
N ALA A 83 9.61 5.61 -16.13
CA ALA A 83 10.70 6.49 -15.71
C ALA A 83 10.22 7.94 -15.52
N ASP A 84 9.39 8.44 -16.44
CA ASP A 84 8.78 9.77 -16.35
C ASP A 84 7.88 9.87 -15.10
N LEU A 85 6.99 8.90 -14.90
CA LEU A 85 6.12 8.85 -13.72
C LEU A 85 6.92 8.77 -12.42
N LEU A 86 8.01 8.00 -12.40
CA LEU A 86 8.92 7.90 -11.25
C LEU A 86 9.54 9.26 -10.93
N THR A 87 10.11 9.92 -11.94
CA THR A 87 10.78 11.22 -11.82
C THR A 87 9.82 12.30 -11.34
N GLU A 88 8.61 12.34 -11.90
CA GLU A 88 7.59 13.31 -11.57
C GLU A 88 7.01 13.07 -10.18
N ASN A 89 6.73 11.82 -9.80
CA ASN A 89 5.87 11.54 -8.65
C ASN A 89 6.58 10.98 -7.43
N PHE A 90 7.85 10.60 -7.54
CA PHE A 90 8.59 9.99 -6.44
C PHE A 90 9.91 10.70 -6.17
N ALA A 91 10.33 10.65 -4.90
CA ALA A 91 11.64 11.08 -4.47
C ALA A 91 12.45 9.86 -4.05
N GLU A 92 13.67 9.73 -4.58
CA GLU A 92 14.60 8.68 -4.18
C GLU A 92 15.01 8.89 -2.70
N ILE A 93 15.05 7.78 -1.96
CA ILE A 93 15.44 7.72 -0.56
C ILE A 93 16.45 6.59 -0.35
N LYS A 94 17.12 6.58 0.80
CA LYS A 94 18.00 5.46 1.16
C LYS A 94 17.17 4.36 1.82
N GLU A 95 17.61 3.11 1.67
CA GLU A 95 16.97 1.96 2.31
C GLU A 95 16.79 2.16 3.83
N LYS A 96 17.83 2.68 4.50
CA LYS A 96 17.80 2.97 5.94
C LYS A 96 16.74 4.00 6.38
N ASP A 97 16.22 4.77 5.43
CA ASP A 97 15.18 5.78 5.66
C ASP A 97 13.77 5.16 5.48
N LEU A 98 13.69 3.87 5.12
CA LEU A 98 12.42 3.14 5.14
C LEU A 98 11.90 2.99 6.58
N PRO A 99 10.59 3.19 6.80
CA PRO A 99 9.96 2.99 8.09
C PRO A 99 10.03 1.53 8.56
N LEU A 100 10.44 1.30 9.81
CA LEU A 100 10.61 -0.06 10.36
C LEU A 100 9.29 -0.81 10.57
N ASN A 101 8.21 -0.12 10.93
CA ASN A 101 6.89 -0.69 11.24
C ASN A 101 5.84 -0.17 10.27
N TYR A 102 6.13 -0.24 8.98
CA TYR A 102 5.25 0.29 7.95
C TYR A 102 4.21 -0.72 7.53
N SER A 103 2.99 -0.22 7.38
CA SER A 103 1.87 -0.90 6.75
C SER A 103 1.26 0.07 5.74
N ILE A 104 1.10 -0.37 4.50
CA ILE A 104 0.48 0.41 3.42
C ILE A 104 -0.99 0.73 3.69
N LYS A 105 -1.66 -0.08 4.54
CA LYS A 105 -3.05 0.14 4.94
C LYS A 105 -3.19 1.29 5.94
N GLU A 106 -2.15 1.53 6.75
CA GLU A 106 -2.21 2.45 7.90
C GLU A 106 -1.41 3.74 7.68
N SER A 107 -0.31 3.67 6.94
CA SER A 107 0.54 4.82 6.65
C SER A 107 -0.11 5.72 5.60
N LYS A 108 0.13 7.03 5.66
CA LYS A 108 -0.22 7.99 4.58
C LYS A 108 0.85 8.10 3.51
N GLU A 109 1.97 7.41 3.70
CA GLU A 109 3.11 7.46 2.80
C GLU A 109 3.13 6.20 1.93
N ARG A 110 3.65 6.31 0.71
CA ARG A 110 3.76 5.18 -0.22
C ARG A 110 5.21 5.04 -0.65
N TYR A 111 5.66 3.80 -0.70
CA TYR A 111 7.04 3.46 -0.98
C TYR A 111 7.11 2.46 -2.12
N LEU A 112 8.10 2.66 -2.97
CA LEU A 112 8.34 1.88 -4.17
C LEU A 112 9.81 1.46 -4.18
N LEU A 113 10.05 0.19 -4.48
CA LEU A 113 11.35 -0.35 -4.82
C LEU A 113 11.46 -0.39 -6.34
N VAL A 114 12.58 0.10 -6.86
CA VAL A 114 12.92 0.09 -8.28
C VAL A 114 14.19 -0.72 -8.48
N ILE A 115 14.16 -1.64 -9.44
CA ILE A 115 15.34 -2.39 -9.91
C ILE A 115 15.76 -1.81 -11.25
N GLY A 116 17.04 -1.50 -11.39
CA GLY A 116 17.63 -0.89 -12.60
C GLY A 116 17.97 0.59 -12.42
N ASP A 117 18.34 1.23 -13.53
CA ASP A 117 18.55 2.68 -13.56
C ASP A 117 17.19 3.39 -13.47
N PRO A 118 16.97 4.39 -12.59
CA PRO A 118 15.71 5.13 -12.54
C PRO A 118 15.28 5.79 -13.85
N LEU A 119 16.22 6.07 -14.76
CA LEU A 119 15.95 6.58 -16.11
C LEU A 119 15.56 5.47 -17.11
N PHE A 120 15.85 4.21 -16.77
CA PHE A 120 15.55 3.02 -17.55
C PHE A 120 15.16 1.88 -16.59
N PRO A 121 14.05 2.04 -15.84
CA PRO A 121 13.68 1.08 -14.82
C PRO A 121 13.36 -0.26 -15.47
N LEU A 122 13.64 -1.34 -14.75
CA LEU A 122 13.34 -2.71 -15.21
C LEU A 122 12.21 -3.33 -14.42
N HIS A 123 12.04 -2.90 -13.17
CA HIS A 123 11.02 -3.46 -12.31
C HIS A 123 10.64 -2.52 -11.18
N PHE A 124 9.35 -2.53 -10.84
CA PHE A 124 8.71 -1.81 -9.75
C PHE A 124 8.07 -2.82 -8.80
N ALA A 125 8.33 -2.64 -7.51
CA ALA A 125 7.70 -3.39 -6.45
C ALA A 125 7.22 -2.45 -5.35
N VAL A 126 5.95 -2.55 -4.96
CA VAL A 126 5.35 -1.69 -3.94
C VAL A 126 5.70 -2.24 -2.57
N LEU A 127 6.25 -1.41 -1.67
CA LEU A 127 6.43 -1.82 -0.28
C LEU A 127 5.07 -1.82 0.41
N THR A 128 4.72 -2.93 1.06
CA THR A 128 3.40 -3.13 1.67
C THR A 128 3.47 -3.26 3.19
N ASP A 129 4.31 -4.14 3.73
CA ASP A 129 4.42 -4.38 5.17
C ASP A 129 5.84 -4.79 5.55
N THR A 130 6.58 -3.95 6.26
CA THR A 130 7.98 -4.21 6.60
C THR A 130 8.17 -5.27 7.69
N GLN A 131 7.11 -5.64 8.40
CA GLN A 131 7.13 -6.72 9.39
C GLN A 131 6.81 -8.09 8.75
N SER A 132 6.30 -8.09 7.51
CA SER A 132 6.08 -9.31 6.74
C SER A 132 7.41 -9.94 6.30
N GLN A 133 7.42 -11.27 6.21
CA GLN A 133 8.53 -11.98 5.55
C GLN A 133 8.63 -11.65 4.06
N ARG A 134 7.55 -11.13 3.46
CA ARG A 134 7.43 -10.77 2.05
C ARG A 134 6.87 -9.36 1.96
N PRO A 135 7.72 -8.34 2.14
CA PRO A 135 7.26 -6.96 2.34
C PRO A 135 6.95 -6.23 1.03
N TYR A 136 7.21 -6.85 -0.12
CA TYR A 136 7.03 -6.22 -1.43
C TYR A 136 5.89 -6.89 -2.19
N PHE A 137 5.09 -6.11 -2.89
CA PHE A 137 4.08 -6.58 -3.83
C PHE A 137 4.51 -6.24 -5.26
N SER A 138 4.64 -7.25 -6.12
CA SER A 138 4.98 -7.07 -7.54
C SER A 138 4.56 -8.25 -8.41
N LYS A 139 4.77 -8.13 -9.72
CA LYS A 139 4.62 -9.21 -10.71
C LYS A 139 5.97 -9.58 -11.31
N LEU A 140 6.47 -10.77 -10.99
CA LEU A 140 7.70 -11.31 -11.58
C LEU A 140 7.52 -11.62 -13.07
N ARG A 141 8.62 -11.74 -13.80
CA ARG A 141 8.60 -11.85 -15.27
C ARG A 141 7.83 -13.07 -15.78
N PHE A 142 7.96 -14.19 -15.08
CA PHE A 142 7.36 -15.47 -15.47
C PHE A 142 6.23 -15.92 -14.55
N PHE A 143 5.81 -15.07 -13.61
CA PHE A 143 4.79 -15.40 -12.62
C PHE A 143 3.71 -14.31 -12.54
N GLY A 144 2.58 -14.67 -11.95
CA GLY A 144 1.57 -13.67 -11.58
C GLY A 144 2.05 -12.72 -10.48
N SER A 145 1.18 -11.79 -10.12
CA SER A 145 1.40 -10.83 -9.04
C SER A 145 1.34 -11.48 -7.67
N GLY A 146 2.14 -10.99 -6.73
CA GLY A 146 2.04 -11.39 -5.33
C GLY A 146 3.06 -10.73 -4.44
N PHE A 147 3.14 -11.23 -3.22
CA PHE A 147 4.10 -10.76 -2.24
C PHE A 147 5.43 -11.50 -2.36
N ASP A 148 6.54 -10.77 -2.25
CA ASP A 148 7.90 -11.23 -2.48
C ASP A 148 8.87 -10.84 -1.37
N ARG A 149 9.91 -11.67 -1.24
CA ARG A 149 11.16 -11.29 -0.57
C ARG A 149 12.01 -10.49 -1.54
N LEU A 150 12.86 -9.58 -1.04
CA LEU A 150 13.86 -8.92 -1.88
C LEU A 150 14.71 -9.94 -2.66
N GLN A 151 15.06 -11.07 -2.04
CA GLN A 151 15.81 -12.14 -2.69
C GLN A 151 15.05 -12.79 -3.85
N GLU A 152 13.74 -12.95 -3.71
CA GLU A 152 12.89 -13.50 -4.78
C GLU A 152 12.83 -12.50 -5.95
N LEU A 153 12.61 -11.21 -5.66
CA LEU A 153 12.66 -10.14 -6.67
C LEU A 153 14.00 -10.12 -7.39
N MET A 154 15.11 -10.09 -6.64
CA MET A 154 16.45 -10.03 -7.22
C MET A 154 16.78 -11.29 -8.03
N SER A 155 16.27 -12.46 -7.66
CA SER A 155 16.55 -13.70 -8.39
C SER A 155 16.08 -13.69 -9.85
N ASP A 156 15.07 -12.87 -10.18
CA ASP A 156 14.61 -12.66 -11.56
C ASP A 156 15.59 -11.83 -12.40
N PHE A 157 16.48 -11.06 -11.76
CA PHE A 157 17.41 -10.13 -12.43
C PHE A 157 18.90 -10.48 -12.20
N LEU A 158 19.20 -11.35 -11.23
CA LEU A 158 20.57 -11.77 -10.92
C LEU A 158 21.13 -12.64 -12.06
N GLY A 159 22.07 -12.07 -12.83
CA GLY A 159 22.76 -12.76 -13.92
C GLY A 159 22.35 -12.30 -15.32
N GLU A 160 21.29 -11.49 -15.44
CA GLU A 160 21.00 -10.73 -16.66
C GLU A 160 21.74 -9.37 -16.58
N ASP A 161 22.45 -9.01 -17.66
CA ASP A 161 23.05 -7.69 -17.90
C ASP A 161 23.95 -7.07 -16.80
N GLY A 162 24.43 -7.88 -15.86
CA GLY A 162 25.35 -7.43 -14.80
C GLY A 162 24.68 -6.74 -13.61
N LEU A 163 23.35 -6.85 -13.49
CA LEU A 163 22.59 -6.27 -12.38
C LEU A 163 22.93 -6.92 -11.04
N GLY A 164 23.01 -6.10 -10.00
CA GLY A 164 23.25 -6.52 -8.63
C GLY A 164 22.46 -5.69 -7.62
N TYR A 165 22.71 -5.93 -6.33
CA TYR A 165 22.02 -5.23 -5.25
C TYR A 165 22.23 -3.72 -5.26
N GLN A 166 23.31 -3.23 -5.88
CA GLN A 166 23.56 -1.81 -6.07
C GLN A 166 22.55 -1.13 -7.02
N ASP A 167 21.85 -1.91 -7.84
CA ASP A 167 20.85 -1.43 -8.79
C ASP A 167 19.44 -1.42 -8.18
N VAL A 168 19.33 -1.71 -6.87
CA VAL A 168 18.09 -1.58 -6.10
C VAL A 168 18.04 -0.19 -5.49
N ARG A 169 16.96 0.52 -5.78
CA ARG A 169 16.71 1.88 -5.30
C ARG A 169 15.35 1.98 -4.66
N TYR A 170 15.23 2.88 -3.70
CA TYR A 170 14.02 3.07 -2.91
C TYR A 170 13.47 4.47 -3.15
N PHE A 171 12.16 4.54 -3.27
CA PHE A 171 11.45 5.74 -3.64
C PHE A 171 10.26 5.95 -2.71
N LYS A 172 9.98 7.22 -2.41
CA LYS A 172 8.82 7.65 -1.65
C LYS A 172 7.94 8.53 -2.53
N LYS A 173 6.64 8.24 -2.58
CA LYS A 173 5.65 9.06 -3.30
C LYS A 173 5.68 10.48 -2.74
N LYS A 174 5.79 11.48 -3.61
CA LYS A 174 5.70 12.89 -3.25
C LYS A 174 4.27 13.18 -2.81
N LEU A 175 4.12 13.86 -1.68
CA LEU A 175 2.82 14.36 -1.25
C LEU A 175 2.47 15.58 -2.10
N TYR A 176 1.71 15.37 -3.17
CA TYR A 176 1.04 16.48 -3.86
C TYR A 176 -0.21 16.85 -3.06
N GLY A 177 -0.43 18.14 -2.85
CA GLY A 177 -1.68 18.64 -2.25
C GLY A 177 -2.85 18.05 -3.02
N SER A 178 -3.58 17.15 -2.36
CA SER A 178 -4.56 16.25 -2.95
C SER A 178 -5.54 17.05 -3.81
N LYS A 179 -5.53 16.84 -5.13
CA LYS A 179 -6.76 17.11 -5.89
C LYS A 179 -7.73 16.01 -5.45
N PRO A 180 -8.90 16.35 -4.90
CA PRO A 180 -9.88 15.33 -4.56
C PRO A 180 -10.29 14.66 -5.87
N GLN A 181 -9.87 13.41 -6.05
CA GLN A 181 -10.59 12.50 -6.92
C GLN A 181 -12.02 12.45 -6.37
N GLU A 182 -13.02 12.81 -7.17
CA GLU A 182 -14.42 12.59 -6.81
C GLU A 182 -14.65 11.07 -6.74
N LEU A 183 -14.32 10.50 -5.59
CA LEU A 183 -14.60 9.10 -5.29
C LEU A 183 -16.11 8.97 -5.13
N SER A 184 -16.73 8.15 -5.97
CA SER A 184 -18.04 7.56 -5.67
C SER A 184 -17.94 6.93 -4.27
N ALA A 185 -18.70 7.46 -3.32
CA ALA A 185 -18.57 7.11 -1.92
C ALA A 185 -18.96 5.64 -1.67
N ASN A 186 -17.97 4.75 -1.68
CA ASN A 186 -18.12 3.42 -1.11
C ASN A 186 -18.02 3.56 0.41
N ILE A 187 -19.13 3.27 1.10
CA ILE A 187 -19.19 3.26 2.56
C ILE A 187 -18.66 1.91 3.04
N TYR A 188 -17.46 1.91 3.61
CA TYR A 188 -16.89 0.73 4.24
C TYR A 188 -17.37 0.66 5.70
N ILE A 189 -18.19 -0.34 6.02
CA ILE A 189 -18.52 -0.67 7.42
C ILE A 189 -17.58 -1.78 7.86
N VAL A 190 -16.56 -1.42 8.64
CA VAL A 190 -15.74 -2.41 9.37
C VAL A 190 -16.56 -2.87 10.57
N ARG A 191 -16.97 -4.14 10.57
CA ARG A 191 -17.55 -4.79 11.75
C ARG A 191 -16.44 -5.54 12.46
N ASP A 192 -15.99 -4.99 13.58
CA ASP A 192 -15.44 -5.82 14.64
C ASP A 192 -16.61 -6.60 15.27
N ASP A 193 -16.40 -7.89 15.42
CA ASP A 193 -17.25 -8.88 16.09
C ASP A 193 -18.13 -9.80 15.21
N VAL A 194 -17.87 -11.08 15.45
CA VAL A 194 -18.48 -12.29 14.94
C VAL A 194 -20.00 -12.31 15.21
N GLN A 195 -20.82 -12.39 14.17
CA GLN A 195 -21.86 -13.43 13.95
C GLN A 195 -22.98 -12.96 12.99
N GLN A 196 -23.22 -13.83 12.00
CA GLN A 196 -24.44 -14.04 11.23
C GLN A 196 -24.85 -13.01 10.16
N LEU A 197 -24.82 -13.51 8.92
CA LEU A 197 -25.50 -12.96 7.75
C LEU A 197 -27.02 -12.92 7.98
N LEU A 198 -27.61 -11.74 7.76
CA LEU A 198 -28.96 -11.61 7.28
C LEU A 198 -28.90 -10.77 6.01
N VAL A 199 -29.21 -11.44 4.90
CA VAL A 199 -29.42 -10.85 3.58
C VAL A 199 -30.77 -10.13 3.60
N ALA A 200 -30.79 -8.88 3.17
CA ALA A 200 -31.97 -8.20 2.66
C ALA A 200 -31.53 -7.38 1.44
#